data_AF-A0A838E343-F1
#
_entry.id   AF-A0A838E343-F1
#
_cell.length_a   1.000
_cell.length_b   1.000
_cell.length_c   1.000
_cell.angle_alpha   90.00
_cell.angle_beta   90.00
_cell.angle_gamma   90.00
#
_symmetry.space_group_name_H-M   'P 1'
#
loop_
_entity.id
_entity.type
_entity.pdbx_description
1 polymer ?
#
loop_
_entity_poly.entity_id
_entity_poly.type
_entity_poly.pdbx_seq_one_letter_code
_entity_poly.pdbx_strand_id
1 'polypeptide(L)'
;MGLGSSIVVPVVNPQSAGPLMRFAAVLAAADAGIVVPVTVMRPDARQRAVADAHALVQQAEVQVAQAGGTARGVVTVAEVTAEGVLEAVDDREATLVVMGWRGVSSTHNVFGELIDSIVGRSSVPLAVIRLGQMVPARILFPVSTEHLLPAGARGMQLAGELVTRYQSSRSLPVVVLRAGSAHESLPAEVSALGDRVHHDTRRVDLAVGAVSRPDDLIVTPVAPTTSGLRAATTHLAWAAPEASLVVAVDVGPRSGDLAEAVDRAAEPPPPPAAQTPAAHHLIRVTVWPLGAEPVDGERLGALLGDVGSVRDTEEATEDGRACVRGAVDVPAGDTNAALAVVMDRLHEARALRGAEIRYDVEG
;
A
#
# COMPACT_ATOMS: atom_id res chain seq x y z
N MET A 1 -4.20 -11.56 20.68
CA MET A 1 -5.25 -10.63 20.25
C MET A 1 -5.02 -10.36 18.76
N GLY A 2 -6.05 -10.31 17.92
CA GLY A 2 -5.89 -10.06 16.48
C GLY A 2 -5.66 -8.58 16.19
N LEU A 3 -5.00 -8.25 15.08
CA LEU A 3 -4.64 -6.88 14.67
C LEU A 3 -5.82 -5.88 14.67
N GLY A 4 -7.05 -6.36 14.41
CA GLY A 4 -8.27 -5.56 14.37
C GLY A 4 -9.14 -5.61 15.63
N SER A 5 -8.65 -6.15 16.75
CA SER A 5 -9.48 -6.32 17.95
C SER A 5 -9.88 -4.97 18.58
N SER A 6 -8.96 -4.01 18.63
CA SER A 6 -9.20 -2.64 19.10
C SER A 6 -8.41 -1.68 18.22
N ILE A 7 -9.09 -0.92 17.35
CA ILE A 7 -8.44 -0.01 16.39
C ILE A 7 -8.66 1.43 16.83
N VAL A 8 -7.58 2.12 17.22
CA VAL A 8 -7.63 3.55 17.56
C VAL A 8 -7.55 4.39 16.29
N VAL A 9 -8.44 5.36 16.15
CA VAL A 9 -8.49 6.27 15.01
C VAL A 9 -8.55 7.71 15.51
N PRO A 10 -7.42 8.45 15.49
CA PRO A 10 -7.40 9.86 15.84
C PRO A 10 -8.25 10.69 14.87
N VAL A 11 -9.19 11.47 15.42
CA VAL A 11 -10.10 12.32 14.65
C VAL A 11 -9.77 13.78 14.89
N VAL A 12 -8.90 14.33 14.04
CA VAL A 12 -8.49 15.74 14.09
C VAL A 12 -9.20 16.58 13.02
N ASN A 13 -9.63 15.93 11.93
CA ASN A 13 -10.32 16.59 10.82
C ASN A 13 -11.63 15.83 10.49
N PRO A 14 -12.81 16.46 10.65
CA PRO A 14 -14.10 15.84 10.29
C PRO A 14 -14.19 15.40 8.82
N GLN A 15 -13.52 16.11 7.91
CA GLN A 15 -13.59 15.81 6.46
C GLN A 15 -12.97 14.47 6.11
N SER A 16 -11.90 14.07 6.80
CA SER A 16 -11.23 12.79 6.58
C SER A 16 -11.78 11.66 7.47
N ALA A 17 -12.61 11.98 8.47
CA ALA A 17 -13.09 11.01 9.46
C ALA A 17 -13.89 9.88 8.81
N GLY A 18 -14.88 10.19 7.97
CA GLY A 18 -15.77 9.18 7.37
C GLY A 18 -15.03 8.05 6.61
N PRO A 19 -14.18 8.37 5.62
CA PRO A 19 -13.40 7.34 4.92
C PRO A 19 -12.47 6.55 5.85
N LEU A 20 -11.81 7.18 6.83
CA LEU A 20 -10.96 6.49 7.80
C LEU A 20 -11.76 5.54 8.70
N MET A 21 -12.94 5.96 9.18
CA MET A 21 -13.84 5.12 9.97
C MET A 21 -14.30 3.90 9.19
N ARG A 22 -14.66 4.07 7.91
CA ARG A 22 -15.04 2.93 7.04
C ARG A 22 -13.89 1.96 6.83
N PHE A 23 -12.67 2.47 6.66
CA PHE A 23 -11.48 1.64 6.53
C PHE A 23 -11.19 0.87 7.82
N ALA A 24 -11.21 1.54 8.97
CA ALA A 24 -11.02 0.90 10.27
C ALA A 24 -12.09 -0.15 10.57
N ALA A 25 -13.37 0.12 10.24
CA ALA A 25 -14.46 -0.84 10.40
C ALA A 25 -14.23 -2.13 9.59
N VAL A 26 -13.74 -2.01 8.35
CA VAL A 26 -13.37 -3.15 7.50
C VAL A 26 -12.28 -4.00 8.16
N LEU A 27 -11.25 -3.37 8.72
CA LEU A 27 -10.15 -4.10 9.38
C LEU A 27 -10.60 -4.76 10.69
N ALA A 28 -11.42 -4.09 11.48
CA ALA A 28 -11.91 -4.59 12.76
C ALA A 28 -12.87 -5.78 12.60
N ALA A 29 -13.66 -5.81 11.52
CA ALA A 29 -14.64 -6.86 11.26
C ALA A 29 -14.04 -8.27 11.25
N ALA A 30 -12.80 -8.42 10.79
CA ALA A 30 -12.10 -9.70 10.74
C ALA A 30 -11.89 -10.34 12.13
N ASP A 31 -11.83 -9.53 13.20
CA ASP A 31 -11.66 -10.00 14.59
C ASP A 31 -12.91 -9.77 15.45
N ALA A 32 -14.06 -9.41 14.83
CA ALA A 32 -15.23 -8.89 15.54
C ALA A 32 -14.88 -7.76 16.53
N GLY A 33 -13.89 -6.95 16.17
CA GLY A 33 -13.31 -5.92 17.02
C GLY A 33 -14.09 -4.61 17.03
N ILE A 34 -13.51 -3.63 17.71
CA ILE A 34 -14.09 -2.30 17.91
C ILE A 34 -13.20 -1.21 17.34
N VAL A 35 -13.82 -0.19 16.74
CA VAL A 35 -13.16 1.05 16.36
C VAL A 35 -13.28 2.06 17.50
N VAL A 36 -12.18 2.72 17.84
CA VAL A 36 -12.11 3.71 18.92
C VAL A 36 -11.75 5.07 18.28
N PRO A 37 -12.74 5.87 17.87
CA PRO A 37 -12.48 7.26 17.48
C PRO A 37 -11.95 8.06 18.66
N VAL A 38 -10.82 8.74 18.51
CA VAL A 38 -10.19 9.52 19.58
C VAL A 38 -10.05 10.98 19.17
N THR A 39 -10.59 11.89 19.98
CA THR A 39 -10.34 13.34 19.87
C THR A 39 -9.61 13.81 21.12
N VAL A 40 -8.53 14.58 20.94
CA VAL A 40 -7.76 15.15 22.04
C VAL A 40 -8.07 16.63 22.18
N MET A 41 -8.37 17.07 23.40
CA MET A 41 -8.59 18.45 23.77
C MET A 41 -7.44 18.97 24.62
N ARG A 42 -7.19 20.28 24.54
CA ARG A 42 -6.29 20.93 25.49
C ARG A 42 -6.95 21.08 26.87
N PRO A 43 -6.18 21.08 27.98
CA PRO A 43 -6.73 21.28 29.32
C PRO A 43 -7.48 22.60 29.51
N ASP A 44 -7.14 23.63 28.73
CA ASP A 44 -7.76 24.96 28.76
C ASP A 44 -8.92 25.11 27.75
N ALA A 45 -9.40 24.00 27.16
CA ALA A 45 -10.48 24.02 26.19
C ALA A 45 -11.78 24.64 26.75
N ARG A 46 -12.33 25.62 26.04
CA ARG A 46 -13.62 26.25 26.38
C ARG A 46 -14.77 25.26 26.20
N GLN A 47 -15.88 25.48 26.91
CA GLN A 47 -17.07 24.62 26.86
C GLN A 47 -17.58 24.29 25.45
N ARG A 48 -17.50 25.25 24.50
CA ARG A 48 -17.86 25.01 23.10
C ARG A 48 -16.95 23.98 22.42
N ALA A 49 -15.63 24.07 22.64
CA ALA A 49 -14.68 23.12 22.08
C ALA A 49 -14.89 21.70 22.65
N VAL A 50 -15.32 21.61 23.92
CA VAL A 50 -15.71 20.33 24.53
C VAL A 50 -16.93 19.73 23.84
N ALA A 51 -17.98 20.53 23.62
CA ALA A 51 -19.16 20.07 22.90
C ALA A 51 -18.83 19.65 21.46
N ASP A 52 -18.00 20.42 20.75
CA ASP A 52 -17.56 20.12 19.38
C ASP A 52 -16.74 18.82 19.31
N ALA A 53 -15.86 18.57 20.28
CA ALA A 53 -15.08 17.33 20.36
C ALA A 53 -15.96 16.10 20.58
N HIS A 54 -16.94 16.18 21.48
CA HIS A 54 -17.90 15.09 21.69
C HIS A 54 -18.77 14.85 20.45
N ALA A 55 -19.23 15.93 19.80
CA ALA A 55 -20.00 15.82 18.56
C ALA A 55 -19.19 15.14 17.45
N LEU A 56 -17.90 15.49 17.32
CA LEU A 56 -16.99 14.88 16.34
C LEU A 56 -16.82 13.37 16.57
N VAL A 57 -16.65 12.96 17.83
CA VAL A 57 -16.55 11.55 18.20
C VAL A 57 -17.86 10.80 17.91
N GLN A 58 -19.00 11.36 18.30
CA GLN A 58 -20.31 10.74 18.02
C GLN A 58 -20.58 10.61 16.51
N GLN A 59 -20.21 11.61 15.72
CA GLN A 59 -20.29 11.53 14.26
C GLN A 59 -19.42 10.39 13.72
N ALA A 60 -18.19 10.24 14.23
CA ALA A 60 -17.31 9.14 13.84
C ALA A 60 -17.89 7.76 14.21
N GLU A 61 -18.50 7.61 15.39
CA GLU A 61 -19.21 6.39 15.79
C GLU A 61 -20.35 6.05 14.83
N VAL A 62 -21.14 7.06 14.43
CA VAL A 62 -22.20 6.88 13.42
C VAL A 62 -21.62 6.42 12.08
N GLN A 63 -20.48 6.96 11.65
CA GLN A 63 -19.81 6.52 10.41
C GLN A 63 -19.35 5.05 10.47
N VAL A 64 -18.86 4.59 11.63
CA VAL A 64 -18.51 3.18 11.83
C VAL A 64 -19.76 2.30 11.81
N ALA A 65 -20.83 2.71 12.49
CA ALA A 65 -22.09 1.96 12.50
C ALA A 65 -22.71 1.86 11.10
N GLN A 66 -22.66 2.94 10.30
CA GLN A 66 -23.08 2.93 8.89
C GLN A 66 -22.25 1.98 8.01
N ALA A 67 -21.00 1.71 8.40
CA ALA A 67 -20.13 0.75 7.76
C ALA A 67 -20.33 -0.70 8.27
N GLY A 68 -21.28 -0.93 9.18
CA GLY A 68 -21.55 -2.22 9.80
C GLY A 68 -20.57 -2.60 10.92
N GLY A 69 -19.76 -1.66 11.41
CA GLY A 69 -18.82 -1.88 12.50
C GLY A 69 -19.37 -1.48 13.88
N THR A 70 -18.63 -1.83 14.93
CA THR A 70 -18.87 -1.35 16.29
C THR A 70 -17.86 -0.25 16.62
N ALA A 71 -18.31 0.83 17.27
CA ALA A 71 -17.43 1.87 17.75
C ALA A 71 -17.75 2.30 19.18
N ARG A 72 -16.70 2.73 19.89
CA ARG A 72 -16.80 3.43 21.16
C ARG A 72 -15.70 4.47 21.23
N GLY A 73 -16.08 5.71 21.01
CA GLY A 73 -15.16 6.82 20.93
C GLY A 73 -14.84 7.44 22.28
N VAL A 74 -13.77 8.24 22.28
CA VAL A 74 -13.18 8.83 23.47
C VAL A 74 -12.79 10.26 23.18
N VAL A 75 -13.13 11.14 24.10
CA VAL A 75 -12.56 12.48 24.18
C VAL A 75 -11.58 12.49 25.34
N THR A 76 -10.30 12.74 25.04
CA THR A 76 -9.24 12.82 26.06
C THR A 76 -8.70 14.24 26.17
N VAL A 77 -8.00 14.54 27.25
CA VAL A 77 -7.44 15.85 27.56
C VAL A 77 -5.93 15.71 27.73
N ALA A 78 -5.16 16.39 26.88
CA ALA A 78 -3.70 16.40 26.96
C ALA A 78 -3.14 17.73 26.42
N GLU A 79 -1.97 18.14 26.90
CA GLU A 79 -1.28 19.33 26.37
C GLU A 79 -0.81 19.13 24.93
N VAL A 80 -0.40 17.90 24.58
CA VAL A 80 0.04 17.51 23.24
C VAL A 80 -0.89 16.45 22.67
N THR A 81 -1.44 16.70 21.47
CA THR A 81 -2.36 15.78 20.79
C THR A 81 -1.79 14.37 20.64
N ALA A 82 -0.51 14.25 20.28
CA ALA A 82 0.15 12.96 20.12
C ALA A 82 0.19 12.16 21.44
N GLU A 83 0.37 12.83 22.59
CA GLU A 83 0.39 12.17 23.91
C GLU A 83 -0.99 11.65 24.28
N GLY A 84 -2.05 12.46 24.11
CA GLY A 84 -3.41 12.00 24.37
C GLY A 84 -3.84 10.82 23.48
N VAL A 85 -3.35 10.78 22.23
CA VAL A 85 -3.57 9.61 21.36
C VAL A 85 -2.83 8.38 21.87
N LEU A 86 -1.55 8.51 22.26
CA LEU A 86 -0.75 7.39 22.76
C LEU A 86 -1.30 6.85 24.09
N GLU A 87 -1.77 7.72 24.98
CA GLU A 87 -2.47 7.31 26.20
C GLU A 87 -3.74 6.53 25.87
N ALA A 88 -4.53 7.00 24.89
CA ALA A 88 -5.71 6.27 24.43
C ALA A 88 -5.38 4.92 23.77
N VAL A 89 -4.22 4.79 23.12
CA VAL A 89 -3.72 3.51 22.58
C VAL A 89 -3.50 2.51 23.70
N ASP A 90 -2.82 2.92 24.77
CA ASP A 90 -2.53 2.04 25.91
C ASP A 90 -3.79 1.74 26.73
N ASP A 91 -4.61 2.75 27.06
CA ASP A 91 -5.85 2.63 27.84
C ASP A 91 -6.92 1.75 27.19
N ARG A 92 -6.90 1.66 25.85
CA ARG A 92 -7.88 0.92 25.06
C ARG A 92 -7.35 -0.41 24.56
N GLU A 93 -6.17 -0.81 25.04
CA GLU A 93 -5.49 -2.04 24.64
C GLU A 93 -5.50 -2.17 23.11
N ALA A 94 -5.17 -1.08 22.43
CA ALA A 94 -5.25 -1.04 20.98
C ALA A 94 -4.35 -2.11 20.37
N THR A 95 -4.71 -2.59 19.20
CA THR A 95 -3.93 -3.55 18.41
C THR A 95 -3.42 -2.95 17.11
N LEU A 96 -4.00 -1.81 16.70
CA LEU A 96 -3.63 -1.04 15.52
C LEU A 96 -4.05 0.42 15.69
N VAL A 97 -3.24 1.34 15.17
CA VAL A 97 -3.65 2.74 14.98
C VAL A 97 -3.88 3.00 13.49
N VAL A 98 -5.03 3.60 13.14
CA VAL A 98 -5.32 4.05 11.77
C VAL A 98 -5.31 5.57 11.74
N MET A 99 -4.53 6.17 10.84
CA MET A 99 -4.41 7.63 10.72
C MET A 99 -4.52 8.10 9.28
N GLY A 100 -5.08 9.30 9.09
CA GLY A 100 -5.08 9.98 7.79
C GLY A 100 -3.82 10.79 7.57
N TRP A 101 -3.20 10.65 6.40
CA TRP A 101 -2.09 11.45 5.91
C TRP A 101 -2.52 12.27 4.70
N ARG A 102 -2.06 13.52 4.63
CA ARG A 102 -2.37 14.46 3.54
C ARG A 102 -1.65 14.14 2.23
N GLY A 103 -0.69 13.21 2.24
CA GLY A 103 0.13 12.90 1.08
C GLY A 103 1.24 13.90 0.79
N VAL A 104 1.54 14.78 1.75
CA VAL A 104 2.62 15.77 1.63
C VAL A 104 3.65 15.48 2.71
N SER A 105 4.91 15.33 2.28
CA SER A 105 6.08 15.24 3.15
C SER A 105 6.86 16.55 3.08
N SER A 106 7.61 16.87 4.13
CA SER A 106 8.58 17.97 4.16
C SER A 106 10.00 17.43 4.35
N THR A 107 10.96 18.35 4.45
CA THR A 107 12.36 18.03 4.79
C THR A 107 12.57 17.64 6.25
N HIS A 108 11.58 17.84 7.12
CA HIS A 108 11.69 17.52 8.54
C HIS A 108 10.67 16.47 8.98
N ASN A 109 9.61 16.27 8.18
CA ASN A 109 8.48 15.41 8.54
C ASN A 109 8.09 14.53 7.35
N VAL A 110 7.95 13.23 7.57
CA VAL A 110 7.52 12.28 6.53
C VAL A 110 6.01 12.35 6.36
N PHE A 111 5.27 12.23 7.46
CA PHE A 111 3.81 12.30 7.45
C PHE A 111 3.27 13.63 8.00
N GLY A 112 4.11 14.38 8.72
CA GLY A 112 3.74 15.55 9.50
C GLY A 112 3.94 15.29 10.98
N GLU A 113 4.26 16.35 11.74
CA GLU A 113 4.71 16.29 13.14
C GLU A 113 3.84 15.38 14.04
N LEU A 114 2.51 15.46 13.93
CA LEU A 114 1.61 14.62 14.73
C LEU A 114 1.77 13.13 14.45
N ILE A 115 1.78 12.73 13.17
CA ILE A 115 1.85 11.31 12.78
C ILE A 115 3.25 10.78 13.07
N ASP A 116 4.28 11.56 12.72
CA ASP A 116 5.68 11.23 12.95
C ASP A 116 5.96 11.02 14.45
N SER A 117 5.39 11.87 15.32
CA SER A 117 5.48 11.74 16.78
C SER A 117 4.78 10.48 17.33
N ILE A 118 3.69 10.02 16.71
CA ILE A 118 3.01 8.78 17.11
C ILE A 118 3.78 7.57 16.57
N VAL A 119 4.22 7.60 15.31
CA VAL A 119 5.05 6.55 14.70
C VAL A 119 6.28 6.24 15.55
N GLY A 120 6.98 7.27 16.04
CA GLY A 120 8.19 7.09 16.86
C GLY A 120 7.94 6.59 18.29
N ARG A 121 6.68 6.57 18.77
CA ARG A 121 6.36 6.32 20.19
C ARG A 121 5.26 5.28 20.44
N SER A 122 4.52 4.87 19.41
CA SER A 122 3.41 3.92 19.52
C SER A 122 3.89 2.56 20.02
N SER A 123 3.09 1.95 20.90
CA SER A 123 3.26 0.57 21.37
C SER A 123 2.73 -0.47 20.38
N VAL A 124 2.00 -0.03 19.35
CA VAL A 124 1.28 -0.88 18.38
C VAL A 124 1.54 -0.39 16.96
N PRO A 125 1.43 -1.27 15.94
CA PRO A 125 1.63 -0.89 14.55
C PRO A 125 0.63 0.18 14.07
N LEU A 126 0.97 0.83 12.97
CA LEU A 126 0.12 1.85 12.35
C LEU A 126 -0.20 1.52 10.89
N ALA A 127 -1.42 1.85 10.49
CA ALA A 127 -1.82 1.99 9.10
C ALA A 127 -2.05 3.48 8.80
N VAL A 128 -1.09 4.10 8.10
CA VAL A 128 -1.16 5.52 7.72
C VAL A 128 -1.69 5.65 6.31
N ILE A 129 -2.80 6.38 6.14
CA ILE A 129 -3.63 6.33 4.94
C ILE A 129 -3.68 7.69 4.27
N ARG A 130 -3.21 7.74 3.02
CA ARG A 130 -3.55 8.82 2.10
C ARG A 130 -4.75 8.39 1.26
N LEU A 131 -5.86 9.11 1.39
CA LEU A 131 -7.08 8.82 0.65
C LEU A 131 -6.95 9.31 -0.80
N GLY A 132 -7.20 8.41 -1.75
CA GLY A 132 -7.29 8.73 -3.17
C GLY A 132 -8.66 9.33 -3.55
N GLN A 133 -8.84 9.60 -4.84
CA GLN A 133 -10.07 10.23 -5.34
C GLN A 133 -11.21 9.25 -5.61
N MET A 134 -10.90 7.97 -5.85
CA MET A 134 -11.87 6.94 -6.22
C MET A 134 -12.03 5.86 -5.15
N VAL A 135 -13.17 5.15 -5.21
CA VAL A 135 -13.39 3.95 -4.37
C VAL A 135 -12.49 2.83 -4.90
N PRO A 136 -11.74 2.13 -4.03
CA PRO A 136 -10.86 1.06 -4.49
C PRO A 136 -11.60 -0.07 -5.21
N ALA A 137 -11.10 -0.44 -6.39
CA ALA A 137 -11.58 -1.57 -7.19
C ALA A 137 -10.60 -2.75 -7.20
N ARG A 138 -9.33 -2.53 -6.86
CA ARG A 138 -8.32 -3.58 -6.64
C ARG A 138 -7.31 -3.16 -5.57
N ILE A 139 -6.59 -4.13 -5.03
CA ILE A 139 -5.45 -3.91 -4.13
C ILE A 139 -4.16 -4.10 -4.92
N LEU A 140 -3.28 -3.11 -4.91
CA LEU A 140 -1.92 -3.25 -5.41
C LEU A 140 -0.98 -3.45 -4.21
N PHE A 141 -0.30 -4.58 -4.15
CA PHE A 141 0.62 -4.92 -3.06
C PHE A 141 2.07 -4.91 -3.57
N PRO A 142 2.75 -3.75 -3.54
CA PRO A 142 4.15 -3.65 -3.95
C PRO A 142 5.11 -4.26 -2.93
N VAL A 143 6.04 -5.08 -3.42
CA VAL A 143 7.05 -5.78 -2.64
C VAL A 143 8.43 -5.53 -3.24
N SER A 144 9.31 -4.86 -2.51
CA SER A 144 10.69 -4.62 -2.93
C SER A 144 11.66 -5.63 -2.31
N THR A 145 12.89 -5.71 -2.83
CA THR A 145 13.97 -6.51 -2.22
C THR A 145 14.17 -6.18 -0.73
N GLU A 146 14.07 -4.90 -0.31
CA GLU A 146 14.26 -4.51 1.09
C GLU A 146 13.22 -5.13 2.03
N HIS A 147 12.00 -5.37 1.53
CA HIS A 147 10.93 -6.00 2.30
C HIS A 147 11.21 -7.49 2.54
N LEU A 148 11.91 -8.14 1.60
CA LEU A 148 12.21 -9.57 1.62
C LEU A 148 13.39 -9.91 2.53
N LEU A 149 14.21 -8.92 2.90
CA LEU A 149 15.29 -9.08 3.85
C LEU A 149 14.74 -9.29 5.28
N PRO A 150 15.49 -9.95 6.19
CA PRO A 150 15.04 -10.23 7.55
C PRO A 150 14.51 -9.00 8.32
N ALA A 151 15.11 -7.83 8.11
CA ALA A 151 14.68 -6.58 8.73
C ALA A 151 13.30 -6.12 8.23
N GLY A 152 12.95 -6.36 6.96
CA GLY A 152 11.67 -5.99 6.36
C GLY A 152 10.52 -6.96 6.67
N ALA A 153 10.81 -8.15 7.20
CA ALA A 153 9.83 -9.23 7.37
C ALA A 153 8.60 -8.83 8.21
N ARG A 154 8.79 -8.06 9.29
CA ARG A 154 7.67 -7.63 10.17
C ARG A 154 6.77 -6.62 9.47
N GLY A 155 7.35 -5.65 8.76
CA GLY A 155 6.60 -4.71 7.93
C GLY A 155 5.83 -5.43 6.83
N MET A 156 6.47 -6.42 6.18
CA MET A 156 5.83 -7.27 5.17
C MET A 156 4.66 -8.07 5.75
N GLN A 157 4.83 -8.70 6.91
CA GLN A 157 3.77 -9.43 7.60
C GLN A 157 2.58 -8.51 7.91
N LEU A 158 2.85 -7.34 8.50
CA LEU A 158 1.82 -6.35 8.81
C LEU A 158 1.05 -5.94 7.55
N ALA A 159 1.75 -5.61 6.46
CA ALA A 159 1.10 -5.25 5.20
C ALA A 159 0.27 -6.42 4.63
N GLY A 160 0.79 -7.64 4.66
CA GLY A 160 0.07 -8.84 4.23
C GLY A 160 -1.20 -9.10 5.05
N GLU A 161 -1.16 -8.90 6.36
CA GLU A 161 -2.33 -8.99 7.23
C GLU A 161 -3.37 -7.90 6.89
N LEU A 162 -2.95 -6.67 6.62
CA LEU A 162 -3.85 -5.59 6.19
C LEU A 162 -4.50 -5.90 4.84
N VAL A 163 -3.73 -6.39 3.86
CA VAL A 163 -4.25 -6.83 2.56
C VAL A 163 -5.27 -7.94 2.74
N THR A 164 -4.94 -8.98 3.50
CA THR A 164 -5.81 -10.15 3.74
C THR A 164 -7.16 -9.73 4.34
N ARG A 165 -7.12 -8.86 5.37
CA ARG A 165 -8.32 -8.38 6.06
C ARG A 165 -9.19 -7.53 5.14
N TYR A 166 -8.58 -6.61 4.39
CA TYR A 166 -9.32 -5.74 3.48
C TYR A 166 -9.92 -6.54 2.30
N GLN A 167 -9.13 -7.44 1.71
CA GLN A 167 -9.56 -8.35 0.65
C GLN A 167 -10.74 -9.21 1.09
N SER A 168 -10.65 -9.84 2.28
CA SER A 168 -11.70 -10.75 2.77
C SER A 168 -13.04 -10.04 2.99
N SER A 169 -13.01 -8.77 3.41
CA SER A 169 -14.22 -7.98 3.64
C SER A 169 -14.82 -7.38 2.36
N ARG A 170 -14.00 -7.09 1.35
CA ARG A 170 -14.43 -6.38 0.13
C ARG A 170 -14.41 -7.21 -1.16
N SER A 171 -13.87 -8.42 -1.11
CA SER A 171 -13.67 -9.31 -2.26
C SER A 171 -12.95 -8.65 -3.43
N LEU A 172 -11.97 -7.78 -3.14
CA LEU A 172 -11.18 -7.11 -4.17
C LEU A 172 -10.08 -8.03 -4.73
N PRO A 173 -9.79 -7.98 -6.04
CA PRO A 173 -8.62 -8.63 -6.58
C PRO A 173 -7.34 -8.00 -6.02
N VAL A 174 -6.30 -8.81 -5.86
CA VAL A 174 -4.98 -8.38 -5.38
C VAL A 174 -3.97 -8.60 -6.50
N VAL A 175 -3.22 -7.54 -6.81
CA VAL A 175 -2.06 -7.55 -7.70
C VAL A 175 -0.81 -7.54 -6.83
N VAL A 176 -0.08 -8.63 -6.77
CA VAL A 176 1.23 -8.66 -6.11
C VAL A 176 2.27 -8.17 -7.11
N LEU A 177 2.87 -7.00 -6.82
CA LEU A 177 3.88 -6.37 -7.65
C LEU A 177 5.24 -6.47 -6.98
N ARG A 178 6.04 -7.43 -7.42
CA ARG A 178 7.45 -7.53 -7.05
C ARG A 178 8.24 -6.47 -7.81
N ALA A 179 9.11 -5.76 -7.11
CA ALA A 179 10.00 -4.75 -7.67
C ALA A 179 11.46 -5.01 -7.30
N GLY A 180 12.38 -4.74 -8.23
CA GLY A 180 13.81 -4.87 -8.03
C GLY A 180 14.33 -6.28 -8.28
N SER A 181 15.33 -6.71 -7.51
CA SER A 181 16.06 -7.94 -7.80
C SER A 181 15.24 -9.22 -7.60
N ALA A 182 15.50 -10.21 -8.46
CA ALA A 182 14.92 -11.55 -8.42
C ALA A 182 15.51 -12.48 -7.34
N HIS A 183 16.61 -12.10 -6.67
CA HIS A 183 17.40 -13.02 -5.84
C HIS A 183 16.67 -13.56 -4.61
N GLU A 184 15.88 -12.73 -3.93
CA GLU A 184 15.15 -13.14 -2.72
C GLU A 184 13.80 -13.76 -3.09
N SER A 185 13.46 -14.94 -2.58
CA SER A 185 12.16 -15.55 -2.89
C SER A 185 11.01 -14.81 -2.21
N LEU A 186 9.91 -14.59 -2.93
CA LEU A 186 8.67 -14.08 -2.34
C LEU A 186 8.07 -15.13 -1.39
N PRO A 187 7.71 -14.78 -0.14
CA PRO A 187 7.08 -15.73 0.77
C PRO A 187 5.79 -16.31 0.18
N ALA A 188 5.53 -17.60 0.43
CA ALA A 188 4.37 -18.30 -0.13
C ALA A 188 3.04 -17.62 0.27
N GLU A 189 2.95 -17.12 1.49
CA GLU A 189 1.80 -16.37 2.00
C GLU A 189 1.51 -15.11 1.18
N VAL A 190 2.56 -14.37 0.80
CA VAL A 190 2.43 -13.15 0.00
C VAL A 190 2.08 -13.49 -1.45
N SER A 191 2.73 -14.49 -2.03
CA SER A 191 2.41 -15.00 -3.37
C SER A 191 0.96 -15.48 -3.48
N ALA A 192 0.40 -16.05 -2.40
CA ALA A 192 -0.96 -16.56 -2.36
C ALA A 192 -2.05 -15.47 -2.22
N LEU A 193 -1.69 -14.22 -1.92
CA LEU A 193 -2.66 -13.12 -1.83
C LEU A 193 -3.24 -12.74 -3.19
N GLY A 194 -2.40 -12.80 -4.23
CA GLY A 194 -2.78 -12.60 -5.62
C GLY A 194 -3.03 -13.92 -6.34
N ASP A 195 -3.66 -13.85 -7.50
CA ASP A 195 -3.77 -15.03 -8.37
C ASP A 195 -2.53 -15.20 -9.28
N ARG A 196 -1.58 -14.26 -9.24
CA ARG A 196 -0.29 -14.26 -9.96
C ARG A 196 0.64 -13.18 -9.40
N VAL A 197 1.92 -13.25 -9.74
CA VAL A 197 2.94 -12.27 -9.34
C VAL A 197 3.47 -11.55 -10.56
N HIS A 198 3.38 -10.22 -10.55
CA HIS A 198 4.01 -9.36 -11.54
C HIS A 198 5.37 -8.90 -11.01
N HIS A 199 6.41 -8.98 -11.83
CA HIS A 199 7.77 -8.62 -11.44
C HIS A 199 8.35 -7.56 -12.39
N ASP A 200 8.59 -6.36 -11.86
CA ASP A 200 9.31 -5.30 -12.55
C ASP A 200 10.73 -5.20 -11.97
N THR A 201 11.75 -5.21 -12.81
CA THR A 201 13.15 -5.17 -12.36
C THR A 201 13.60 -3.79 -11.89
N ARG A 202 12.81 -2.73 -12.13
CA ARG A 202 13.07 -1.36 -11.70
C ARG A 202 12.76 -1.15 -10.22
N ARG A 203 13.08 0.04 -9.71
CA ARG A 203 12.73 0.46 -8.34
C ARG A 203 11.22 0.46 -8.14
N VAL A 204 10.79 0.22 -6.89
CA VAL A 204 9.38 0.07 -6.52
C VAL A 204 8.49 1.27 -6.90
N ASP A 205 9.02 2.48 -6.81
CA ASP A 205 8.31 3.70 -7.20
C ASP A 205 8.08 3.79 -8.71
N LEU A 206 9.06 3.37 -9.51
CA LEU A 206 8.91 3.29 -10.96
C LEU A 206 7.93 2.19 -11.37
N ALA A 207 8.05 1.02 -10.74
CA ALA A 207 7.16 -0.11 -10.97
C ALA A 207 5.71 0.23 -10.62
N VAL A 208 5.46 0.82 -9.44
CA VAL A 208 4.13 1.25 -9.03
C VAL A 208 3.60 2.35 -9.96
N GLY A 209 4.40 3.37 -10.28
CA GLY A 209 3.97 4.45 -11.17
C GLY A 209 3.62 3.97 -12.57
N ALA A 210 4.22 2.86 -13.02
CA ALA A 210 3.90 2.27 -14.31
C ALA A 210 2.60 1.46 -14.35
N VAL A 211 2.03 1.10 -13.20
CA VAL A 211 0.88 0.17 -13.16
C VAL A 211 -0.30 0.69 -12.35
N SER A 212 -0.06 1.70 -11.51
CA SER A 212 -1.07 2.22 -10.60
C SER A 212 -2.22 2.88 -11.35
N ARG A 213 -3.41 2.70 -10.81
CA ARG A 213 -4.65 3.31 -11.30
C ARG A 213 -5.29 4.16 -10.20
N PRO A 214 -6.13 5.16 -10.54
CA PRO A 214 -6.77 6.00 -9.53
C PRO A 214 -7.71 5.25 -8.56
N ASP A 215 -8.19 4.06 -8.94
CA ASP A 215 -9.02 3.15 -8.13
C ASP A 215 -8.20 2.03 -7.45
N ASP A 216 -6.88 2.18 -7.35
CA ASP A 216 -6.05 1.27 -6.57
C ASP A 216 -6.09 1.63 -5.08
N LEU A 217 -6.17 0.60 -4.25
CA LEU A 217 -5.70 0.63 -2.87
C LEU A 217 -4.29 0.05 -2.83
N ILE A 218 -3.29 0.90 -2.76
CA ILE A 218 -1.90 0.49 -2.62
C ILE A 218 -1.64 0.23 -1.14
N VAL A 219 -1.25 -0.99 -0.79
CA VAL A 219 -0.86 -1.34 0.59
C VAL A 219 0.62 -1.68 0.58
N THR A 220 1.46 -0.82 1.17
CA THR A 220 2.91 -0.99 1.14
C THR A 220 3.43 -1.26 2.56
N PRO A 221 4.37 -2.21 2.73
CA PRO A 221 5.13 -2.31 3.95
C PRO A 221 6.20 -1.21 4.00
N VAL A 222 6.71 -0.95 5.19
CA VAL A 222 7.88 -0.10 5.41
C VAL A 222 9.07 -1.00 5.76
N ALA A 223 10.15 -0.93 4.98
CA ALA A 223 11.44 -1.45 5.45
C ALA A 223 11.94 -0.54 6.59
N PRO A 224 12.55 -1.08 7.67
CA PRO A 224 12.93 -0.33 8.86
C PRO A 224 14.20 0.51 8.64
N THR A 225 14.20 1.35 7.61
CA THR A 225 15.27 2.29 7.26
C THR A 225 14.65 3.62 6.84
N THR A 226 15.42 4.71 6.91
CA THR A 226 14.96 6.02 6.39
C THR A 226 14.59 5.95 4.91
N SER A 227 15.40 5.24 4.12
CA SER A 227 15.14 5.04 2.69
C SER A 227 13.85 4.26 2.46
N GLY A 228 13.65 3.19 3.22
CA GLY A 228 12.44 2.35 3.17
C GLY A 228 11.17 3.12 3.52
N LEU A 229 11.22 3.92 4.59
CA LEU A 229 10.12 4.81 4.96
C LEU A 229 9.80 5.82 3.85
N ARG A 230 10.82 6.45 3.24
CA ARG A 230 10.62 7.39 2.13
C ARG A 230 10.09 6.74 0.86
N ALA A 231 10.60 5.54 0.54
CA ALA A 231 10.11 4.76 -0.57
C ALA A 231 8.61 4.49 -0.41
N ALA A 232 8.20 3.94 0.73
CA ALA A 232 6.81 3.60 1.04
C ALA A 232 5.87 4.81 1.17
N THR A 233 6.41 6.00 1.41
CA THR A 233 5.62 7.23 1.62
C THR A 233 5.74 8.17 0.43
N THR A 234 6.76 9.02 0.45
CA THR A 234 6.98 10.10 -0.49
C THR A 234 7.07 9.60 -1.93
N HIS A 235 7.88 8.57 -2.21
CA HIS A 235 8.07 8.11 -3.58
C HIS A 235 6.82 7.43 -4.13
N LEU A 236 6.14 6.58 -3.35
CA LEU A 236 4.89 5.97 -3.79
C LEU A 236 3.74 6.97 -3.92
N ALA A 237 3.66 7.98 -3.05
CA ALA A 237 2.68 9.05 -3.18
C ALA A 237 2.87 9.87 -4.47
N TRP A 238 4.12 10.07 -4.91
CA TRP A 238 4.42 10.70 -6.20
C TRP A 238 4.18 9.78 -7.39
N ALA A 239 4.50 8.49 -7.26
CA ALA A 239 4.31 7.51 -8.31
C ALA A 239 2.82 7.28 -8.62
N ALA A 240 1.96 7.33 -7.60
CA ALA A 240 0.54 7.04 -7.74
C ALA A 240 -0.33 8.16 -7.12
N PRO A 241 -0.28 9.40 -7.62
CA PRO A 241 -0.86 10.57 -6.95
C PRO A 241 -2.38 10.50 -6.76
N GLU A 242 -3.09 9.71 -7.57
CA GLU A 242 -4.55 9.60 -7.52
C GLU A 242 -5.07 8.41 -6.69
N ALA A 243 -4.22 7.40 -6.48
CA ALA A 243 -4.58 6.16 -5.79
C ALA A 243 -4.67 6.34 -4.26
N SER A 244 -5.44 5.49 -3.59
CA SER A 244 -5.37 5.41 -2.13
C SER A 244 -4.09 4.67 -1.73
N LEU A 245 -3.37 5.17 -0.73
CA LEU A 245 -2.12 4.58 -0.24
C LEU A 245 -2.22 4.31 1.25
N VAL A 246 -1.98 3.06 1.64
CA VAL A 246 -1.87 2.59 3.03
C VAL A 246 -0.43 2.19 3.28
N VAL A 247 0.21 2.92 4.18
CA VAL A 247 1.57 2.66 4.63
C VAL A 247 1.51 1.87 5.92
N ALA A 248 1.95 0.62 5.87
CA ALA A 248 1.98 -0.31 7.00
C ALA A 248 3.28 -0.13 7.77
N VAL A 249 3.18 0.51 8.93
CA VAL A 249 4.33 0.86 9.78
C VAL A 249 4.40 -0.13 10.95
N ASP A 250 5.35 -1.06 10.89
CA ASP A 250 5.73 -1.86 12.06
C ASP A 250 6.60 -1.01 12.99
N VAL A 251 6.25 -0.98 14.27
CA VAL A 251 6.99 -0.20 15.29
C VAL A 251 7.99 -1.05 16.08
N GLY A 252 8.23 -2.30 15.67
CA GLY A 252 9.23 -3.17 16.28
C GLY A 252 8.90 -3.62 17.72
N PRO A 253 9.72 -4.46 18.35
CA PRO A 253 9.98 -4.35 19.79
C PRO A 253 10.76 -3.04 20.03
N ARG A 254 10.56 -2.37 21.18
CA ARG A 254 11.16 -1.06 21.48
C ARG A 254 12.70 -1.06 21.35
N SER A 255 13.22 -0.66 20.19
CA SER A 255 14.60 -0.24 20.00
C SER A 255 14.72 0.73 18.81
N GLY A 256 14.66 2.03 19.12
CA GLY A 256 15.40 3.15 18.51
C GLY A 256 15.30 3.49 17.01
N ASP A 257 15.27 2.52 16.10
CA ASP A 257 15.70 2.76 14.70
C ASP A 257 14.69 3.55 13.86
N LEU A 258 13.38 3.39 14.08
CA LEU A 258 12.37 4.08 13.27
C LEU A 258 12.24 5.56 13.65
N ALA A 259 12.46 5.92 14.92
CA ALA A 259 12.43 7.31 15.38
C ALA A 259 13.60 8.12 14.77
N GLU A 260 14.81 7.56 14.76
CA GLU A 260 15.99 8.18 14.15
C GLU A 260 15.89 8.27 12.61
N ALA A 261 15.07 7.39 12.01
CA ALA A 261 14.80 7.42 10.58
C ALA A 261 13.85 8.57 10.18
N VAL A 262 12.91 8.92 11.04
CA VAL A 262 11.99 10.07 10.86
C VAL A 262 12.74 11.39 10.94
N ASP A 263 13.66 11.53 11.91
CA ASP A 263 14.39 12.78 12.18
C ASP A 263 15.39 13.21 11.08
N ARG A 264 15.80 12.30 10.18
CA ARG A 264 16.87 12.53 9.18
C ARG A 264 16.40 12.66 7.74
N ALA A 265 15.10 12.70 7.52
CA ALA A 265 14.52 12.52 6.21
C ALA A 265 14.45 13.87 5.45
N ALA A 266 15.32 14.15 4.48
CA ALA A 266 15.19 15.35 3.61
C ALA A 266 15.56 15.12 2.13
N GLU A 267 14.57 15.07 1.21
CA GLU A 267 14.74 15.30 -0.24
C GLU A 267 13.48 15.91 -0.88
N PRO A 268 13.62 16.79 -1.89
CA PRO A 268 12.50 17.42 -2.60
C PRO A 268 11.88 16.52 -3.70
N PRO A 269 10.62 16.78 -4.10
CA PRO A 269 9.95 16.10 -5.22
C PRO A 269 10.72 16.19 -6.53
N PRO A 270 10.90 15.07 -7.27
CA PRO A 270 11.28 15.14 -8.66
C PRO A 270 10.13 15.82 -9.43
N PRO A 271 10.45 16.66 -10.41
CA PRO A 271 9.45 17.20 -11.30
C PRO A 271 8.75 16.06 -12.06
N PRO A 272 7.44 16.18 -12.36
CA PRO A 272 6.74 15.19 -13.17
C PRO A 272 7.45 15.03 -14.52
N ALA A 273 7.68 13.79 -14.93
CA ALA A 273 8.29 13.49 -16.21
C ALA A 273 7.42 14.03 -17.35
N ALA A 274 8.04 14.70 -18.32
CA ALA A 274 7.35 15.21 -19.49
C ALA A 274 6.86 14.05 -20.37
N GLN A 275 5.57 14.07 -20.73
CA GLN A 275 4.99 13.12 -21.68
C GLN A 275 5.60 13.39 -23.07
N THR A 276 6.17 12.35 -23.67
CA THR A 276 6.74 12.41 -25.02
C THR A 276 5.64 12.03 -26.03
N PRO A 277 5.67 12.49 -27.29
CA PRO A 277 4.68 12.06 -28.28
C PRO A 277 4.80 10.54 -28.53
N ALA A 278 3.68 9.93 -28.93
CA ALA A 278 3.53 8.49 -29.09
C ALA A 278 4.72 7.82 -29.82
N ALA A 279 5.54 7.11 -29.05
CA ALA A 279 6.58 6.23 -29.55
C ALA A 279 6.10 4.78 -29.39
N HIS A 280 6.63 3.89 -30.22
CA HIS A 280 6.51 2.46 -29.94
C HIS A 280 7.54 2.12 -28.85
N HIS A 281 7.07 1.49 -27.78
CA HIS A 281 7.92 1.07 -26.66
C HIS A 281 8.03 -0.45 -26.65
N LEU A 282 9.27 -0.96 -26.66
CA LEU A 282 9.53 -2.39 -26.62
C LEU A 282 9.47 -2.90 -25.19
N ILE A 283 8.53 -3.80 -24.93
CA ILE A 283 8.38 -4.49 -23.64
C ILE A 283 8.74 -5.96 -23.82
N ARG A 284 9.70 -6.45 -23.04
CA ARG A 284 10.02 -7.88 -22.94
C ARG A 284 9.28 -8.47 -21.76
N VAL A 285 8.65 -9.62 -21.98
CA VAL A 285 7.87 -10.35 -21.00
C VAL A 285 8.47 -11.75 -20.87
N THR A 286 8.72 -12.17 -19.64
CA THR A 286 9.08 -13.57 -19.32
C THR A 286 8.01 -14.14 -18.40
N VAL A 287 7.40 -15.26 -18.79
CA VAL A 287 6.35 -15.95 -18.02
C VAL A 287 6.90 -17.27 -17.51
N TRP A 288 6.83 -17.48 -16.19
CA TRP A 288 7.05 -18.79 -15.56
C TRP A 288 5.70 -19.38 -15.14
N PRO A 289 5.20 -20.42 -15.81
CA PRO A 289 3.99 -21.11 -15.39
C PRO A 289 4.25 -21.84 -14.06
N LEU A 290 3.49 -21.51 -13.01
CA LEU A 290 3.47 -22.29 -11.75
C LEU A 290 2.14 -23.06 -11.60
N GLY A 291 1.25 -22.97 -12.59
CA GLY A 291 -0.07 -23.61 -12.62
C GLY A 291 -0.17 -24.81 -13.56
N ALA A 292 -1.35 -25.43 -13.60
CA ALA A 292 -1.60 -26.66 -14.37
C ALA A 292 -1.85 -26.43 -15.87
N GLU A 293 -2.23 -25.22 -16.30
CA GLU A 293 -2.36 -24.90 -17.72
C GLU A 293 -1.00 -24.51 -18.30
N PRO A 294 -0.48 -25.24 -19.31
CA PRO A 294 0.74 -24.84 -20.00
C PRO A 294 0.51 -23.53 -20.73
N VAL A 295 1.49 -22.63 -20.63
CA VAL A 295 1.59 -21.42 -21.44
C VAL A 295 2.70 -21.70 -22.45
N ASP A 296 2.40 -21.61 -23.74
CA ASP A 296 3.35 -21.75 -24.84
C ASP A 296 3.56 -20.41 -25.56
N GLY A 297 4.52 -20.38 -26.48
CA GLY A 297 4.85 -19.18 -27.26
C GLY A 297 3.67 -18.64 -28.06
N GLU A 298 2.84 -19.51 -28.66
CA GLU A 298 1.68 -19.11 -29.45
C GLU A 298 0.64 -18.38 -28.59
N ARG A 299 0.35 -18.90 -27.40
CA ARG A 299 -0.63 -18.33 -26.50
C ARG A 299 -0.14 -17.02 -25.87
N LEU A 300 1.15 -16.92 -25.53
CA LEU A 300 1.74 -15.65 -25.10
C LEU A 300 1.70 -14.62 -26.25
N GLY A 301 2.06 -15.04 -27.46
CA GLY A 301 2.01 -14.19 -28.66
C GLY A 301 0.60 -13.65 -28.95
N ALA A 302 -0.43 -14.47 -28.81
CA ALA A 302 -1.81 -14.03 -28.96
C ALA A 302 -2.20 -12.96 -27.92
N LEU A 303 -1.82 -13.15 -26.65
CA LEU A 303 -2.09 -12.17 -25.59
C LEU A 303 -1.36 -10.84 -25.81
N LEU A 304 -0.09 -10.89 -26.24
CA LEU A 304 0.70 -9.69 -26.55
C LEU A 304 0.22 -9.00 -27.84
N GLY A 305 -0.28 -9.76 -28.81
CA GLY A 305 -0.85 -9.24 -30.06
C GLY A 305 -2.10 -8.37 -29.85
N ASP A 306 -2.83 -8.57 -28.74
CA ASP A 306 -3.98 -7.73 -28.39
C ASP A 306 -3.59 -6.30 -28.00
N VAL A 307 -2.32 -6.07 -27.63
CA VAL A 307 -1.82 -4.78 -27.11
C VAL A 307 -0.77 -4.12 -27.99
N GLY A 308 -0.16 -4.85 -28.93
CA GLY A 308 0.91 -4.31 -29.77
C GLY A 308 1.41 -5.28 -30.85
N SER A 309 2.52 -4.90 -31.50
CA SER A 309 3.15 -5.71 -32.53
C SER A 309 4.17 -6.66 -31.90
N VAL A 310 3.87 -7.97 -31.89
CA VAL A 310 4.76 -9.01 -31.35
C VAL A 310 6.02 -9.13 -32.24
N ARG A 311 7.19 -9.07 -31.61
CA ARG A 311 8.50 -9.21 -32.25
C ARG A 311 8.97 -10.65 -32.29
N ASP A 312 8.92 -11.30 -31.13
CA ASP A 312 9.35 -12.67 -30.94
C ASP A 312 8.57 -13.32 -29.79
N THR A 313 8.52 -14.64 -29.83
CA THR A 313 8.11 -15.50 -28.72
C THR A 313 8.97 -16.76 -28.74
N GLU A 314 9.54 -17.16 -27.61
CA GLU A 314 10.36 -18.36 -27.50
C GLU A 314 10.09 -19.11 -26.20
N GLU A 315 10.20 -20.44 -26.25
CA GLU A 315 10.30 -21.26 -25.05
C GLU A 315 11.77 -21.29 -24.60
N ALA A 316 12.01 -21.07 -23.33
CA ALA A 316 13.34 -20.96 -22.76
C ALA A 316 13.43 -21.67 -21.40
N THR A 317 14.64 -21.70 -20.86
CA THR A 317 14.90 -22.12 -19.48
C THR A 317 15.78 -21.07 -18.82
N GLU A 318 15.33 -20.54 -17.69
CA GLU A 318 16.04 -19.53 -16.92
C GLU A 318 16.08 -19.96 -15.45
N ASP A 319 17.27 -19.92 -14.85
CA ASP A 319 17.52 -20.40 -13.49
C ASP A 319 16.98 -21.82 -13.21
N GLY A 320 17.05 -22.69 -14.23
CA GLY A 320 16.58 -24.08 -14.16
C GLY A 320 15.05 -24.24 -14.20
N ARG A 321 14.29 -23.17 -14.43
CA ARG A 321 12.83 -23.18 -14.59
C ARG A 321 12.47 -22.98 -16.06
N ALA A 322 11.54 -23.78 -16.58
CA ALA A 322 10.96 -23.56 -17.89
C ALA A 322 10.18 -22.22 -17.90
N CYS A 323 10.34 -21.45 -18.96
CA CYS A 323 9.64 -20.18 -19.16
C CYS A 323 9.31 -19.94 -20.62
N VAL A 324 8.38 -19.02 -20.86
CA VAL A 324 8.09 -18.49 -22.19
C VAL A 324 8.44 -17.01 -22.20
N ARG A 325 9.22 -16.59 -23.20
CA ARG A 325 9.58 -15.20 -23.43
C ARG A 325 8.81 -14.66 -24.62
N GLY A 326 8.51 -13.37 -24.59
CA GLY A 326 8.03 -12.66 -25.75
C GLY A 326 8.38 -11.18 -25.68
N ALA A 327 8.45 -10.55 -26.84
CA ALA A 327 8.69 -9.12 -26.96
C ALA A 327 7.59 -8.47 -27.78
N VAL A 328 7.10 -7.31 -27.35
CA VAL A 328 6.02 -6.58 -28.00
C VAL A 328 6.32 -5.09 -28.08
N ASP A 329 6.09 -4.49 -29.25
CA ASP A 329 6.07 -3.04 -29.43
C ASP A 329 4.68 -2.50 -29.16
N VAL A 330 4.58 -1.64 -28.16
CA VAL A 330 3.30 -1.06 -27.72
C VAL A 330 3.27 0.43 -28.06
N PRO A 331 2.27 0.90 -28.82
CA PRO A 331 2.09 2.32 -29.07
C PRO A 331 1.55 3.01 -27.81
N ALA A 332 2.36 3.88 -27.19
CA ALA A 332 1.96 4.59 -25.98
C ALA A 332 2.64 5.98 -25.90
N GLY A 333 2.11 6.86 -25.06
CA GLY A 333 2.72 8.19 -24.83
C GLY A 333 4.05 8.13 -24.08
N ASP A 334 4.26 7.07 -23.31
CA ASP A 334 5.54 6.79 -22.67
C ASP A 334 5.66 5.30 -22.33
N THR A 335 6.84 4.94 -21.87
CA THR A 335 7.21 3.60 -21.46
C THR A 335 6.33 3.02 -20.35
N ASN A 336 5.86 3.86 -19.41
CA ASN A 336 5.02 3.43 -18.31
C ASN A 336 3.60 3.13 -18.78
N ALA A 337 3.05 3.96 -19.67
CA ALA A 337 1.78 3.71 -20.32
C ALA A 337 1.81 2.42 -21.17
N ALA A 338 2.92 2.17 -21.88
CA ALA A 338 3.12 0.91 -22.59
C ALA A 338 3.13 -0.30 -21.63
N LEU A 339 3.89 -0.22 -20.53
CA LEU A 339 3.96 -1.30 -19.55
C LEU A 339 2.60 -1.55 -18.88
N ALA A 340 1.87 -0.49 -18.49
CA ALA A 340 0.54 -0.59 -17.89
C ALA A 340 -0.40 -1.44 -18.76
N VAL A 341 -0.45 -1.15 -20.06
CA VAL A 341 -1.31 -1.84 -21.02
C VAL A 341 -0.96 -3.32 -21.11
N VAL A 342 0.34 -3.66 -21.18
CA VAL A 342 0.78 -5.06 -21.19
C VAL A 342 0.42 -5.76 -19.88
N MET A 343 0.72 -5.13 -18.74
CA MET A 343 0.47 -5.70 -17.43
C MET A 343 -1.01 -5.97 -17.19
N ASP A 344 -1.87 -5.03 -17.56
CA ASP A 344 -3.31 -5.16 -17.45
C ASP A 344 -3.84 -6.31 -18.31
N ARG A 345 -3.39 -6.40 -19.57
CA ARG A 345 -3.78 -7.50 -20.46
C ARG A 345 -3.38 -8.86 -19.90
N LEU A 346 -2.14 -8.97 -19.39
CA LEU A 346 -1.64 -10.23 -18.83
C LEU A 346 -2.25 -10.54 -17.46
N HIS A 347 -2.68 -9.53 -16.70
CA HIS A 347 -3.42 -9.72 -15.45
C HIS A 347 -4.83 -10.27 -15.70
N GLU A 348 -5.52 -9.79 -16.74
CA GLU A 348 -6.86 -10.27 -17.10
C GLU A 348 -6.85 -11.67 -17.75
N ALA A 349 -5.71 -12.10 -18.29
CA ALA A 349 -5.57 -13.37 -18.97
C ALA A 349 -5.71 -14.56 -18.00
N ARG A 350 -6.85 -15.25 -18.02
CA ARG A 350 -7.10 -16.43 -17.17
C ARG A 350 -6.05 -17.55 -17.36
N ALA A 351 -5.49 -17.66 -18.55
CA ALA A 351 -4.44 -18.63 -18.89
C ALA A 351 -3.15 -18.42 -18.08
N LEU A 352 -2.92 -17.22 -17.55
CA LEU A 352 -1.71 -16.87 -16.79
C LEU A 352 -1.94 -16.92 -15.27
N ARG A 353 -3.04 -17.51 -14.81
CA ARG A 353 -3.28 -17.70 -13.38
C ARG A 353 -2.21 -18.61 -12.78
N GLY A 354 -1.69 -18.19 -11.64
CA GLY A 354 -0.59 -18.81 -10.92
C GLY A 354 0.78 -18.43 -11.48
N ALA A 355 0.89 -17.76 -12.63
CA ALA A 355 2.19 -17.46 -13.22
C ALA A 355 2.96 -16.38 -12.44
N GLU A 356 4.29 -16.43 -12.55
CA GLU A 356 5.17 -15.30 -12.29
C GLU A 356 5.50 -14.65 -13.64
N ILE A 357 5.35 -13.32 -13.74
CA ILE A 357 5.52 -12.59 -15.01
C ILE A 357 6.54 -11.47 -14.78
N ARG A 358 7.73 -11.57 -15.38
CA ARG A 358 8.73 -10.50 -15.37
C ARG A 358 8.61 -9.60 -16.58
N TYR A 359 8.79 -8.31 -16.35
CA TYR A 359 8.80 -7.27 -17.36
C TYR A 359 10.18 -6.60 -17.38
N ASP A 360 10.75 -6.50 -18.58
CA ASP A 360 11.97 -5.75 -18.84
C ASP A 360 11.67 -4.72 -19.92
N VAL A 361 12.06 -3.48 -19.65
CA VAL A 361 11.83 -2.38 -20.58
C VAL A 361 13.16 -1.92 -21.17
N GLU A 362 13.27 -1.93 -22.50
CA GLU A 362 14.40 -1.30 -23.19
C GLU A 362 14.14 0.21 -23.27
N GLY A 363 15.05 0.99 -22.66
CA GLY A 363 14.99 2.45 -22.57
C GLY A 363 15.64 3.15 -23.75
#